data_AF-A0A2Z6RIA1-F1
#
_entry.id   AF-A0A2Z6RIA1-F1
#
_cell.length_a   1.000
_cell.length_b   1.000
_cell.length_c   1.000
_cell.angle_alpha   90.00
_cell.angle_beta   90.00
_cell.angle_gamma   90.00
#
_symmetry.space_group_name_H-M   'P 1'
#
loop_
_entity.id
_entity.type
_entity.pdbx_description
1 polymer ?
#
loop_
_entity_poly.entity_id
_entity_poly.type
_entity_poly.pdbx_seq_one_letter_code
_entity_poly.pdbx_strand_id
1 'polypeptide(L)'
;MSNNKDYDVSLISVGVINTELHFGPFSCYWWVTCNKETELLVPIRLHMKTMTFLKGYNFVITVVKGNREHSEWPGYLCDCGEFYTDEPSISSTNAISTVYQKMFHNKTKFSGPLIMGFNKPTIYEKLLEEVPFRPYFVNLELVHVFVFGIAKSKNS
;
A
#
# COMPACT_ATOMS: atom_id res chain seq x y z
N MET A 1 18.12 5.46 -15.95
CA MET A 1 17.08 4.52 -16.40
C MET A 1 17.08 3.32 -15.47
N SER A 2 16.26 3.34 -14.41
CA SER A 2 16.17 2.19 -13.50
C SER A 2 15.40 1.08 -14.18
N ASN A 3 16.00 -0.11 -14.30
CA ASN A 3 15.29 -1.36 -14.63
C ASN A 3 14.23 -1.63 -13.56
N ASN A 4 13.08 -0.98 -13.63
CA ASN A 4 11.96 -1.29 -12.77
C ASN A 4 11.40 -2.62 -13.26
N LYS A 5 11.57 -3.67 -12.46
CA LYS A 5 10.90 -4.94 -12.67
C LYS A 5 9.40 -4.67 -12.77
N ASP A 6 8.84 -4.98 -13.93
CA ASP A 6 7.41 -4.92 -14.12
C ASP A 6 6.81 -6.27 -13.70
N TYR A 7 5.85 -6.23 -12.78
CA TYR A 7 5.16 -7.42 -12.29
C TYR A 7 3.80 -7.51 -12.96
N ASP A 8 3.35 -8.75 -13.21
CA ASP A 8 1.96 -9.00 -13.55
C ASP A 8 1.13 -8.95 -12.26
N VAL A 9 0.34 -7.89 -12.12
CA VAL A 9 -0.41 -7.59 -10.90
C VAL A 9 -1.87 -7.31 -11.26
N SER A 10 -2.78 -7.93 -10.51
CA SER A 10 -4.22 -7.70 -10.62
C SER A 10 -4.80 -7.23 -9.27
N LEU A 11 -5.74 -6.29 -9.31
CA LEU A 11 -6.50 -5.87 -8.14
C LEU A 11 -7.71 -6.80 -7.96
N ILE A 12 -7.69 -7.65 -6.92
CA ILE A 12 -8.78 -8.59 -6.61
C ILE A 12 -9.92 -7.87 -5.90
N SER A 13 -9.58 -7.00 -4.96
CA SER A 13 -10.55 -6.20 -4.20
C SER A 13 -9.97 -4.81 -3.96
N VAL A 14 -10.77 -3.80 -4.25
CA VAL A 14 -10.39 -2.39 -4.08
C VAL A 14 -10.19 -2.06 -2.60
N GLY A 15 -10.96 -2.66 -1.70
CA GLY A 15 -10.98 -2.30 -0.28
C GLY A 15 -11.74 -0.99 -0.01
N VAL A 16 -11.71 -0.55 1.25
CA VAL A 16 -12.50 0.60 1.73
C VAL A 16 -11.61 1.76 2.16
N ILE A 17 -12.09 2.97 1.87
CA ILE A 17 -11.57 4.20 2.47
C ILE A 17 -12.21 4.34 3.86
N ASN A 18 -11.40 4.16 4.89
CA ASN A 18 -11.80 4.41 6.27
C ASN A 18 -11.37 5.82 6.68
N THR A 19 -12.31 6.64 7.17
CA THR A 19 -12.05 8.05 7.50
C THR A 19 -10.96 8.24 8.55
N GLU A 20 -10.96 7.44 9.62
CA GLU A 20 -9.97 7.55 10.69
C GLU A 20 -8.56 7.17 10.21
N LEU A 21 -8.47 6.12 9.37
CA LEU A 21 -7.19 5.64 8.86
C LEU A 21 -6.62 6.55 7.77
N HIS A 22 -7.45 7.03 6.83
CA HIS A 22 -6.97 7.77 5.66
C HIS A 22 -6.91 9.29 5.88
N PHE A 23 -7.66 9.81 6.85
CA PHE A 23 -7.80 11.23 7.15
C PHE A 23 -7.73 11.55 8.65
N GLY A 24 -7.10 10.68 9.45
CA GLY A 24 -6.85 10.90 10.88
C GLY A 24 -5.36 11.11 11.21
N PRO A 25 -4.98 11.03 12.49
CA PRO A 25 -3.62 11.32 12.96
C PRO A 25 -2.51 10.46 12.33
N PHE A 26 -2.83 9.23 11.95
CA PHE A 26 -1.89 8.27 11.35
C PHE A 26 -2.02 8.18 9.82
N SER A 27 -2.75 9.12 9.21
CA SER A 27 -3.08 9.08 7.78
C SER A 27 -1.87 9.02 6.88
N CYS A 28 -0.76 9.67 7.20
CA CYS A 28 0.44 9.67 6.37
C CYS A 28 1.00 8.25 6.06
N TYR A 29 0.67 7.24 6.87
CA TYR A 29 1.07 5.84 6.65
C TYR A 29 0.11 5.05 5.75
N TRP A 30 -1.09 5.57 5.51
CA TRP A 30 -2.14 4.96 4.67
C TRP A 30 -2.13 5.48 3.23
N TRP A 31 -1.07 6.20 2.83
CA TRP A 31 -0.86 6.68 1.47
C TRP A 31 0.54 6.31 0.98
N VAL A 32 0.64 5.91 -0.28
CA VAL A 32 1.90 5.57 -0.93
C VAL A 32 2.16 6.50 -2.10
N THR A 33 3.40 6.96 -2.24
CA THR A 33 3.85 7.73 -3.40
C THR A 33 3.98 6.78 -4.60
N CYS A 34 3.03 6.89 -5.54
CA CYS A 34 2.97 6.10 -6.77
C CYS A 34 3.99 6.57 -7.81
N ASN A 35 4.09 7.90 -7.99
CA ASN A 35 5.01 8.51 -8.92
C ASN A 35 5.79 9.62 -8.21
N LYS A 36 7.13 9.55 -8.27
CA LYS A 36 8.02 10.53 -7.65
C LYS A 36 8.06 11.87 -8.38
N GLU A 37 7.78 11.89 -9.67
CA GLU A 37 7.80 13.11 -10.49
C GLU A 37 6.55 13.97 -10.24
N THR A 38 5.40 13.33 -10.09
CA THR A 38 4.13 14.01 -9.83
C THR A 38 3.76 14.05 -8.34
N GLU A 39 4.60 13.45 -7.49
CA GLU A 39 4.35 13.21 -6.06
C GLU A 39 2.94 12.63 -5.78
N LEU A 40 2.38 11.88 -6.75
CA LEU A 40 1.02 11.37 -6.66
C LEU A 40 0.91 10.37 -5.51
N LEU A 41 0.08 10.72 -4.51
CA LEU A 41 -0.29 9.84 -3.41
C LEU A 41 -1.53 9.02 -3.76
N VAL A 42 -1.44 7.72 -3.51
CA VAL A 42 -2.49 6.73 -3.75
C VAL A 42 -2.82 6.08 -2.40
N PRO A 43 -4.11 5.87 -2.07
CA PRO A 43 -4.46 5.31 -0.78
C PRO A 43 -4.15 3.81 -0.74
N ILE A 44 -3.68 3.36 0.42
CA ILE A 44 -3.54 1.94 0.75
C ILE A 44 -4.84 1.53 1.42
N ARG A 45 -5.85 1.10 0.66
CA ARG A 45 -7.19 0.91 1.24
C ARG A 45 -7.24 -0.27 2.21
N LEU A 46 -8.03 -0.12 3.28
CA LEU A 46 -8.26 -1.20 4.23
C LEU A 46 -8.96 -2.37 3.52
N HIS A 47 -8.49 -3.60 3.72
CA HIS A 47 -8.98 -4.81 3.07
C HIS A 47 -8.77 -4.86 1.55
N MET A 48 -7.95 -3.97 0.96
CA MET A 48 -7.54 -4.13 -0.44
C MET A 48 -6.79 -5.45 -0.62
N LYS A 49 -6.99 -6.09 -1.77
CA LYS A 49 -6.32 -7.34 -2.15
C LYS A 49 -5.71 -7.22 -3.53
N THR A 50 -4.42 -7.52 -3.64
CA THR A 50 -3.69 -7.56 -4.91
C THR A 50 -3.11 -8.95 -5.12
N MET A 51 -3.16 -9.44 -6.36
CA MET A 51 -2.54 -10.69 -6.77
C MET A 51 -1.35 -10.40 -7.65
N THR A 52 -0.22 -11.06 -7.39
CA THR A 52 0.97 -11.00 -8.23
C THR A 52 1.36 -12.39 -8.67
N PHE A 53 1.57 -12.58 -9.97
CA PHE A 53 2.04 -13.86 -10.51
C PHE A 53 3.56 -13.94 -10.50
N LEU A 54 4.11 -14.89 -9.73
CA LEU A 54 5.56 -15.11 -9.61
C LEU A 54 5.88 -16.59 -9.74
N LYS A 55 6.79 -16.94 -10.67
CA LYS A 55 7.30 -18.31 -10.86
C LYS A 55 6.21 -19.39 -11.00
N GLY A 56 5.07 -19.07 -11.62
CA GLY A 56 3.98 -20.03 -11.80
C GLY A 56 2.91 -20.01 -10.71
N TYR A 57 3.02 -19.13 -9.71
CA TYR A 57 2.13 -19.10 -8.55
C TYR A 57 1.55 -17.71 -8.31
N ASN A 58 0.33 -17.69 -7.77
CA ASN A 58 -0.39 -16.47 -7.40
C ASN A 58 -0.10 -16.13 -5.94
N PHE A 59 0.54 -15.00 -5.71
CA PHE A 59 0.73 -14.43 -4.38
C PHE A 59 -0.33 -13.37 -4.16
N VAL A 60 -1.17 -13.56 -3.16
CA VAL A 60 -2.20 -12.60 -2.77
C VAL A 60 -1.72 -11.83 -1.56
N ILE A 61 -1.73 -10.49 -1.64
CA ILE A 61 -1.48 -9.62 -0.50
C ILE A 61 -2.79 -8.97 -0.09
N THR A 62 -3.12 -9.06 1.21
CA THR A 62 -4.27 -8.41 1.83
C THR A 62 -3.80 -7.35 2.81
N VAL A 63 -4.36 -6.15 2.71
CA VAL A 63 -4.12 -5.06 3.66
C VAL A 63 -5.10 -5.17 4.84
N VAL A 64 -4.58 -5.04 6.05
CA VAL A 64 -5.35 -5.02 7.30
C VAL A 64 -4.94 -3.82 8.16
N LYS A 65 -5.75 -3.47 9.16
CA LYS A 65 -5.37 -2.48 10.17
C LYS A 65 -4.45 -3.15 11.19
N GLY A 66 -3.33 -2.49 11.47
CA GLY A 66 -2.38 -2.91 12.47
C GLY A 66 -1.36 -3.90 11.92
N ASN A 67 -0.14 -3.77 12.42
CA ASN A 67 0.93 -4.73 12.24
C ASN A 67 1.60 -4.99 13.60
N ARG A 68 2.55 -5.93 13.62
CA ARG A 68 3.26 -6.35 14.84
C ARG A 68 3.93 -5.21 15.64
N GLU A 69 4.17 -4.05 15.02
CA GLU A 69 4.87 -2.91 15.62
C GLU A 69 3.91 -1.74 15.93
N HIS A 70 2.89 -1.51 15.09
CA HIS A 70 1.99 -0.37 15.17
C HIS A 70 0.55 -0.76 14.87
N SER A 71 -0.36 -0.57 15.84
CA SER A 71 -1.78 -0.93 15.72
C SER A 71 -2.59 -0.06 14.75
N GLU A 72 -2.12 1.16 14.48
CA GLU A 72 -2.81 2.14 13.62
C GLU A 72 -2.25 2.21 12.19
N TRP A 73 -1.17 1.46 11.90
CA TRP A 73 -0.53 1.47 10.58
C TRP A 73 -1.07 0.32 9.71
N PRO A 74 -0.88 0.36 8.39
CA PRO A 74 -1.20 -0.77 7.55
C PRO A 74 -0.39 -2.01 7.95
N GLY A 75 -1.07 -3.15 8.01
CA GLY A 75 -0.47 -4.47 8.05
C GLY A 75 -0.71 -5.21 6.75
N TYR A 76 0.23 -6.09 6.40
CA TYR A 76 0.22 -6.82 5.14
C TYR A 76 0.29 -8.31 5.42
N LEU A 77 -0.77 -9.02 5.06
CA LEU A 77 -0.79 -10.47 5.03
C LEU A 77 -0.52 -10.94 3.61
N CYS A 78 0.28 -11.99 3.45
CA CYS A 78 0.51 -12.63 2.16
C CYS A 78 0.14 -14.11 2.23
N ASP A 79 -0.51 -14.59 1.19
CA ASP A 79 -0.97 -15.96 0.99
C ASP A 79 -0.55 -16.43 -0.41
N CYS A 80 -0.07 -17.67 -0.50
CA CYS A 80 0.14 -18.42 -1.72
C CYS A 80 -0.19 -19.90 -1.44
N GLY A 81 -1.48 -20.22 -1.28
CA GLY A 81 -1.96 -21.57 -1.03
C GLY A 81 -1.66 -22.02 0.40
N GLU A 82 -0.84 -23.07 0.55
CA GLU A 82 -0.46 -23.57 1.89
C GLU A 82 0.59 -22.69 2.59
N PHE A 83 1.21 -21.75 1.86
CA PHE A 83 2.22 -20.84 2.41
C PHE A 83 1.62 -19.47 2.66
N TYR A 84 1.64 -19.00 3.91
CA TYR A 84 1.12 -17.70 4.28
C TYR A 84 1.90 -17.05 5.42
N THR A 85 1.66 -15.76 5.65
CA THR A 85 2.11 -15.05 6.84
C THR A 85 1.13 -15.25 8.00
N ASP A 86 1.63 -15.69 9.14
CA ASP A 86 0.81 -15.96 10.34
C ASP A 86 0.31 -14.66 11.01
N GLU A 87 1.11 -13.59 10.91
CA GLU A 87 0.79 -12.27 11.45
C GLU A 87 1.00 -11.16 10.39
N PRO A 88 0.30 -10.01 10.49
CA PRO A 88 0.48 -8.92 9.56
C PRO A 88 1.89 -8.33 9.61
N SER A 89 2.57 -8.35 8.47
CA SER A 89 3.88 -7.74 8.30
C SER A 89 3.80 -6.22 8.24
N ILE A 90 4.87 -5.54 8.65
CA ILE A 90 4.99 -4.07 8.59
C ILE A 90 5.06 -3.50 7.17
N SER A 91 5.32 -4.34 6.16
CA SER A 91 5.35 -3.93 4.75
C SER A 91 4.96 -5.09 3.84
N SER A 92 4.41 -4.76 2.67
CA SER A 92 4.11 -5.75 1.62
C SER A 92 5.37 -6.45 1.09
N THR A 93 6.50 -5.75 1.05
CA THR A 93 7.83 -6.35 0.79
C THR A 93 8.10 -7.52 1.73
N ASN A 94 7.94 -7.31 3.04
CA ASN A 94 8.22 -8.34 4.03
C ASN A 94 7.20 -9.48 3.93
N ALA A 95 5.92 -9.17 3.73
CA ALA A 95 4.88 -10.17 3.61
C ALA A 95 5.17 -11.16 2.47
N ILE A 96 5.39 -10.66 1.26
CA ILE A 96 5.65 -11.51 0.09
C ILE A 96 7.01 -12.21 0.15
N SER A 97 8.05 -11.51 0.64
CA SER A 97 9.39 -12.12 0.74
C SER A 97 9.40 -13.28 1.74
N THR A 98 8.64 -13.17 2.84
CA THR A 98 8.46 -14.25 3.82
C THR A 98 7.80 -15.47 3.18
N VAL A 99 6.66 -15.30 2.51
CA VAL A 99 5.94 -16.42 1.86
C VAL A 99 6.78 -17.04 0.75
N TYR A 100 7.41 -16.21 -0.08
CA TYR A 100 8.31 -16.66 -1.14
C TYR A 100 9.50 -17.46 -0.59
N GLN A 101 10.09 -17.03 0.54
CA GLN A 101 11.16 -17.78 1.20
C GLN A 101 10.65 -19.09 1.79
N LYS A 102 9.47 -19.12 2.42
CA LYS A 102 8.85 -20.36 2.95
C LYS A 102 8.65 -21.38 1.82
N MET A 103 8.21 -20.92 0.64
CA MET A 103 7.87 -21.77 -0.50
C MET A 103 9.09 -22.26 -1.30
N PHE A 104 10.05 -21.38 -1.60
CA PHE A 104 11.18 -21.69 -2.49
C PHE A 104 12.50 -21.89 -1.77
N HIS A 105 12.52 -21.77 -0.44
CA HIS A 105 13.73 -21.79 0.39
C HIS A 105 14.81 -20.81 -0.07
N ASN A 106 14.39 -19.70 -0.71
CA ASN A 106 15.28 -18.70 -1.30
C ASN A 106 14.93 -17.31 -0.78
N LYS A 107 15.95 -16.57 -0.34
CA LYS A 107 15.82 -15.17 0.08
C LYS A 107 15.83 -14.27 -1.15
N THR A 108 14.69 -13.67 -1.45
CA THR A 108 14.56 -12.62 -2.46
C THR A 108 13.79 -11.46 -1.85
N LYS A 109 14.26 -10.23 -2.08
CA LYS A 109 13.57 -9.02 -1.64
C LYS A 109 12.84 -8.40 -2.82
N PHE A 110 11.55 -8.15 -2.65
CA PHE A 110 10.72 -7.50 -3.65
C PHE A 110 10.51 -6.01 -3.31
N SER A 111 10.08 -5.23 -4.31
CA SER A 111 9.58 -3.88 -4.06
C SER A 111 8.10 -3.97 -3.75
N GLY A 112 7.71 -3.71 -2.50
CA GLY A 112 6.33 -3.75 -2.03
C GLY A 112 5.36 -2.95 -2.91
N PRO A 113 5.63 -1.65 -3.19
CA PRO A 113 4.77 -0.86 -4.06
C PRO A 113 4.58 -1.44 -5.47
N LEU A 114 5.65 -1.99 -6.06
CA LEU A 114 5.58 -2.58 -7.41
C LEU A 114 4.85 -3.93 -7.42
N ILE A 115 5.06 -4.78 -6.41
CA ILE A 115 4.34 -6.04 -6.24
C ILE A 115 2.85 -5.80 -6.06
N MET A 116 2.48 -4.78 -5.30
CA MET A 116 1.08 -4.40 -5.12
C MET A 116 0.51 -3.62 -6.32
N GLY A 117 1.32 -3.35 -7.34
CA GLY A 117 0.87 -2.74 -8.58
C GLY A 117 0.53 -1.26 -8.45
N PHE A 118 1.04 -0.55 -7.44
CA PHE A 118 0.80 0.89 -7.30
C PHE A 118 1.35 1.71 -8.46
N ASN A 119 2.27 1.17 -9.27
CA ASN A 119 2.75 1.80 -10.51
C ASN A 119 1.85 1.52 -11.73
N LYS A 120 0.80 0.71 -11.60
CA LYS A 120 -0.10 0.35 -12.70
C LYS A 120 -1.28 1.33 -12.75
N PRO A 121 -1.47 2.08 -13.85
CA PRO A 121 -2.58 3.04 -13.99
C PRO A 121 -3.95 2.45 -13.68
N THR A 122 -4.23 1.27 -14.23
CA THR A 122 -5.49 0.56 -14.01
C THR A 122 -5.78 0.24 -12.53
N ILE A 123 -4.74 0.11 -11.70
CA ILE A 123 -4.89 -0.17 -10.26
C ILE A 123 -5.00 1.16 -9.50
N TYR A 124 -4.06 2.09 -9.67
CA TYR A 124 -4.08 3.31 -8.87
C TYR A 124 -5.25 4.23 -9.21
N GLU A 125 -5.72 4.26 -10.46
CA GLU A 125 -6.92 5.03 -10.82
C GLU A 125 -8.14 4.48 -10.08
N LYS A 126 -8.27 3.15 -10.01
CA LYS A 126 -9.35 2.48 -9.27
C LYS A 126 -9.26 2.75 -7.77
N LEU A 127 -8.06 2.78 -7.21
CA LEU A 127 -7.83 3.11 -5.80
C LEU A 127 -8.07 4.60 -5.50
N LEU A 128 -8.14 5.47 -6.49
CA LEU A 128 -8.42 6.90 -6.32
C LEU A 128 -9.91 7.25 -6.46
N GLU A 129 -10.76 6.35 -6.96
CA GLU A 129 -12.21 6.58 -7.04
C GLU A 129 -12.83 6.84 -5.65
N GLU A 130 -13.85 7.69 -5.52
CA GLU A 130 -14.52 7.97 -4.23
C GLU A 130 -13.63 8.58 -3.13
N VAL A 131 -12.38 8.94 -3.43
CA VAL A 131 -11.50 9.64 -2.50
C VAL A 131 -11.95 11.11 -2.38
N PRO A 132 -12.42 11.57 -1.21
CA PRO A 132 -12.99 12.92 -1.07
C PRO A 132 -11.93 14.03 -1.14
N PHE A 133 -10.71 13.71 -0.72
CA PHE A 133 -9.57 14.62 -0.72
C PHE A 133 -8.31 13.82 -0.96
N ARG A 134 -7.43 14.30 -1.84
CA ARG A 134 -6.12 13.67 -2.10
C ARG A 134 -5.07 14.39 -1.27
N PRO A 135 -4.44 13.72 -0.29
CA PRO A 135 -3.38 14.32 0.48
C PRO A 135 -2.18 14.71 -0.38
N TYR A 136 -1.37 15.60 0.16
CA TYR A 136 -0.10 16.00 -0.42
C TYR A 136 0.88 16.41 0.68
N PHE A 137 2.16 16.36 0.34
CA PHE A 137 3.21 16.87 1.20
C PHE A 137 3.53 18.33 0.85
N VAL A 138 3.79 19.12 1.88
CA VAL A 138 4.39 20.45 1.73
C VAL A 138 5.75 20.40 2.40
N ASN A 139 6.79 20.65 1.62
CA ASN A 139 8.16 20.70 2.09
C ASN A 139 8.49 22.14 2.47
N LEU A 140 8.66 22.38 3.76
CA LEU A 140 9.25 23.59 4.32
C LEU A 140 10.69 23.24 4.72
N GLU A 141 11.61 24.21 4.73
CA GLU A 141 13.06 23.97 4.86
C GLU A 141 13.46 22.93 5.91
N LEU A 142 12.80 22.92 7.08
CA LEU A 142 13.08 22.01 8.18
C LEU A 142 11.92 21.04 8.50
N VAL A 143 10.78 21.15 7.82
CA VAL A 143 9.55 20.44 8.19
C VAL A 143 8.83 19.91 6.96
N HIS A 144 8.45 18.64 7.03
CA HIS A 144 7.54 18.02 6.06
C HIS A 144 6.13 18.00 6.65
N VAL A 145 5.21 18.74 6.03
CA VAL A 145 3.81 18.81 6.46
C VAL A 145 2.98 17.89 5.59
N PHE A 146 2.25 16.96 6.21
CA PHE A 146 1.27 16.11 5.53
C PHE A 146 -0.12 16.74 5.64
N VAL A 147 -0.67 17.20 4.51
CA VAL A 147 -2.01 17.78 4.45
C VAL A 147 -2.99 16.71 4.00
N PHE A 148 -3.89 16.28 4.88
CA PHE A 148 -4.88 15.23 4.59
C PHE A 148 -6.33 15.74 4.52
N GLY A 149 -6.55 17.03 4.74
CA GLY A 149 -7.88 17.62 4.61
C GLY A 149 -7.85 19.14 4.74
N ILE A 150 -8.89 19.79 4.19
CA ILE A 150 -9.12 21.23 4.32
C ILE A 150 -10.56 21.42 4.75
N ALA A 151 -10.78 22.18 5.81
CA ALA A 151 -12.12 22.51 6.31
C ALA A 151 -12.37 24.02 6.21
N LYS A 152 -13.61 24.41 5.93
CA LYS A 152 -14.01 25.81 6.00
C LYS A 152 -14.16 26.21 7.47
N SER A 153 -13.48 27.28 7.86
CA SER A 153 -13.68 27.88 9.19
C SER A 153 -15.11 28.38 9.34
N LYS A 154 -15.70 28.22 10.53
CA LYS A 154 -17.05 28.70 10.88
C LYS A 154 -17.08 30.18 11.26
N ASN A 155 -16.03 30.95 10.96
CA ASN A 155 -15.99 32.39 11.20
C ASN A 155 -16.79 33.12 10.11
N SER A 156 -18.12 33.05 10.21
CA SER A 156 -19.08 33.91 9.50
C SER A 156 -19.61 34.96 10.45
#